data_AF-M1BQ03-F1
#
_entry.id   AF-M1BQ03-F1
#
_cell.length_a   1.000
_cell.length_b   1.000
_cell.length_c   1.000
_cell.angle_alpha   90.00
_cell.angle_beta   90.00
_cell.angle_gamma   90.00
#
_symmetry.space_group_name_H-M   'P 1'
#
loop_
_entity.id
_entity.type
_entity.pdbx_description
1 polymer ?
#
loop_
_entity_poly.entity_id
_entity_poly.type
_entity_poly.pdbx_seq_one_letter_code
_entity_poly.pdbx_strand_id
1 'polypeptide(L)'
;MKGCINILGLTLFLIQIIIIINSKKSLASSLSLRSDKDEQRCGYESCYEKCPTGQCCSKLGYCGTTFEHCGYKYCKLQCPSPPSPPSPFPPPPGRCGVQAGGIKCPDGSCCGEEGWCGTTEYYCNPKRCQSQCKNRTIDDYECGHQGCYKKCPSGSCCSMWGYCGTTKGHCGKPRCQSQCPPPPPPPPPPPYAIGRCGMQAGGRKCPTGLCCSSSGWCGTTKYYCAKQWCQSQCNTITSSTMSGTETFLLDGIV
;
A
#
# COMPACT_ATOMS: atom_id res chain seq x y z
N MET A 1 30.43 37.14 49.76
CA MET A 1 29.43 37.74 48.86
C MET A 1 28.35 36.70 48.62
N LYS A 2 27.23 36.76 49.37
CA LYS A 2 26.11 35.82 49.21
C LYS A 2 25.16 36.41 48.18
N GLY A 3 25.11 35.82 46.99
CA GLY A 3 24.23 36.26 45.91
C GLY A 3 22.78 36.02 46.29
N CYS A 4 22.02 37.10 46.48
CA CYS A 4 20.57 37.03 46.51
C CYS A 4 20.10 36.65 45.11
N ILE A 5 19.82 35.37 44.90
CA ILE A 5 19.07 34.90 43.74
C ILE A 5 17.74 35.64 43.78
N ASN A 6 17.46 36.42 42.75
CA ASN A 6 16.22 37.18 42.62
C ASN A 6 15.08 36.18 42.39
N ILE A 7 14.51 35.69 43.49
CA ILE A 7 13.43 34.69 43.50
C ILE A 7 12.25 35.18 42.66
N LEU A 8 11.97 36.49 42.64
CA LEU A 8 10.91 37.07 41.83
C LEU A 8 11.18 36.90 40.33
N GLY A 9 12.43 37.12 39.90
CA GLY A 9 12.86 36.88 38.52
C GLY A 9 12.76 35.42 38.11
N LEU A 10 13.14 34.49 38.99
CA LEU A 10 13.02 33.05 38.72
C LEU A 10 11.55 32.61 38.65
N THR A 11 10.68 33.15 39.52
CA THR A 11 9.25 32.85 39.49
C THR A 11 8.59 33.35 38.20
N LEU A 12 8.91 34.56 37.74
CA LEU A 12 8.36 35.10 36.49
C LEU A 12 8.84 34.32 35.27
N PHE A 13 10.10 33.86 35.28
CA PHE A 13 10.66 33.02 34.22
C PHE A 13 9.99 31.64 34.16
N LEU A 14 9.75 31.02 35.32
CA LEU A 14 9.02 29.76 35.42
C LEU A 14 7.54 29.91 34.99
N ILE A 15 6.88 31.01 35.35
CA ILE A 15 5.50 31.30 34.91
C ILE A 15 5.46 31.47 33.38
N GLN A 16 6.41 32.19 32.78
CA GLN A 16 6.53 32.30 31.31
C GLN A 16 6.73 30.93 30.64
N ILE A 17 7.61 30.08 31.19
CA ILE A 17 7.81 28.71 30.68
C ILE A 17 6.52 27.88 30.80
N ILE A 18 5.79 27.97 31.92
CA ILE A 18 4.52 27.26 32.13
C ILE A 18 3.45 27.76 31.15
N ILE A 19 3.38 29.06 30.86
CA ILE A 19 2.46 29.63 29.86
C ILE A 19 2.82 29.14 28.46
N ILE A 20 4.11 29.10 28.10
CA ILE A 20 4.58 28.58 26.81
C ILE A 20 4.28 27.07 26.69
N ILE A 21 4.49 26.29 27.75
CA ILE A 21 4.16 24.85 27.78
C ILE A 21 2.65 24.65 27.63
N ASN A 22 1.81 25.44 28.30
CA ASN A 22 0.35 25.35 28.20
C ASN A 22 -0.18 25.84 26.84
N SER A 23 0.43 26.86 26.23
CA SER A 23 0.10 27.33 24.88
C SER A 23 0.47 26.28 23.81
N LYS A 24 1.64 25.64 23.95
CA LYS A 24 2.02 24.50 23.10
C LYS A 24 1.16 23.27 23.35
N LYS A 25 0.70 23.06 24.59
CA LYS A 25 -0.27 22.00 24.93
C LYS A 25 -1.65 22.28 24.32
N SER A 26 -2.07 23.55 24.22
CA SER A 26 -3.29 23.94 23.51
C SER A 26 -3.18 23.68 22.00
N LEU A 27 -2.04 24.01 21.37
CA LEU A 27 -1.79 23.68 19.95
C LEU A 27 -1.66 22.17 19.70
N ALA A 28 -1.06 21.43 20.63
CA ALA A 28 -0.92 19.96 20.54
C ALA A 28 -2.22 19.22 20.85
N SER A 29 -3.08 19.75 21.74
CA SER A 29 -4.43 19.22 22.00
C SER A 29 -5.40 19.51 20.85
N SER A 30 -5.15 20.53 20.02
CA SER A 30 -5.86 20.68 18.74
C SER A 30 -5.30 19.78 17.62
N LEU A 31 -4.13 19.14 17.81
CA LEU A 31 -3.45 18.38 16.75
C LEU A 31 -3.33 16.87 17.00
N SER A 32 -3.89 16.30 18.07
CA SER A 32 -4.15 14.86 18.10
C SER A 32 -5.11 14.48 19.23
N LEU A 33 -6.38 14.26 18.86
CA LEU A 33 -7.27 13.17 19.32
C LEU A 33 -8.66 13.35 18.67
N ARG A 34 -8.70 13.53 17.34
CA ARG A 34 -9.79 12.90 16.57
C ARG A 34 -9.20 11.60 16.09
N SER A 35 -9.85 10.50 16.46
CA SER A 35 -9.57 9.20 15.84
C SER A 35 -9.89 9.34 14.35
N ASP A 36 -8.89 9.70 13.55
CA ASP A 36 -8.99 9.85 12.09
C ASP A 36 -8.96 8.45 11.43
N LYS A 37 -9.97 7.65 11.79
CA LYS A 37 -10.33 6.37 11.18
C LYS A 37 -11.60 6.49 10.35
N ASP A 38 -12.04 7.70 10.06
CA ASP A 38 -13.21 8.00 9.23
C ASP A 38 -12.98 9.30 8.48
N GLU A 39 -11.99 9.31 7.59
CA GLU A 39 -12.12 10.14 6.40
C GLU A 39 -13.32 9.57 5.65
N GLN A 40 -14.52 10.13 5.87
CA GLN A 40 -15.82 9.54 5.51
C GLN A 40 -15.79 9.01 4.08
N ARG A 41 -15.55 7.70 3.94
CA ARG A 41 -15.40 7.08 2.64
C ARG A 41 -16.76 6.74 2.08
N CYS A 42 -16.84 6.69 0.76
CA CYS A 42 -18.11 6.52 0.07
C CYS A 42 -17.94 5.85 -1.29
N GLY A 43 -19.08 5.41 -1.81
CA GLY A 43 -19.14 4.68 -3.07
C GLY A 43 -18.47 3.32 -2.98
N TYR A 44 -18.08 2.75 -4.13
CA TYR A 44 -17.69 1.34 -4.20
C TYR A 44 -16.53 0.96 -3.25
N GLU A 45 -15.64 1.91 -2.93
CA GLU A 45 -14.51 1.75 -1.99
C GLU A 45 -14.95 1.51 -0.55
N SER A 46 -16.17 1.93 -0.21
CA SER A 46 -16.82 1.67 1.07
C SER A 46 -18.21 1.12 0.83
N CYS A 47 -18.34 0.05 0.05
CA CYS A 47 -19.61 -0.66 -0.03
C CYS A 47 -20.81 0.14 -0.54
N TYR A 48 -20.56 1.12 -1.42
CA TYR A 48 -21.58 2.05 -1.88
C TYR A 48 -22.19 2.88 -0.74
N GLU A 49 -21.44 3.04 0.36
CA GLU A 49 -21.80 3.93 1.44
C GLU A 49 -22.06 5.33 0.91
N LYS A 50 -23.12 5.91 1.47
CA LYS A 50 -23.60 7.24 1.17
C LYS A 50 -22.90 8.23 2.08
N CYS A 51 -22.53 9.37 1.52
CA CYS A 51 -22.14 10.52 2.30
C CYS A 51 -23.28 11.07 3.16
N PRO A 52 -22.96 11.80 4.24
CA PRO A 52 -23.94 12.59 4.99
C PRO A 52 -24.71 13.54 4.07
N THR A 53 -25.93 13.88 4.47
CA THR A 53 -26.80 14.79 3.73
C THR A 53 -26.08 16.09 3.38
N GLY A 54 -26.16 16.49 2.11
CA GLY A 54 -25.55 17.73 1.60
C GLY A 54 -24.09 17.60 1.16
N GLN A 55 -23.50 16.40 1.23
CA GLN A 55 -22.16 16.13 0.71
C GLN A 55 -22.20 15.29 -0.56
N CYS A 56 -21.11 15.31 -1.31
CA CYS A 56 -20.93 14.52 -2.52
C CYS A 56 -19.82 13.50 -2.30
N CYS A 57 -19.94 12.36 -2.97
CA CYS A 57 -18.89 11.37 -3.01
C CYS A 57 -17.96 11.62 -4.18
N SER A 58 -16.71 11.99 -3.90
CA SER A 58 -15.68 12.18 -4.92
C SER A 58 -15.36 10.85 -5.63
N LYS A 59 -14.77 10.91 -6.81
CA LYS A 59 -14.30 9.75 -7.57
C LYS A 59 -13.35 8.91 -6.74
N LEU A 60 -12.51 9.57 -5.94
CA LEU A 60 -11.57 8.95 -5.00
C LEU A 60 -12.26 8.23 -3.82
N GLY A 61 -13.57 8.43 -3.63
CA GLY A 61 -14.34 7.74 -2.60
C GLY A 61 -14.31 8.41 -1.26
N TYR A 62 -14.27 9.73 -1.24
CA TYR A 62 -14.37 10.53 -0.02
C TYR A 62 -15.55 11.47 -0.10
N CYS A 63 -16.16 11.70 1.05
CA CYS A 63 -17.27 12.64 1.20
C CYS A 63 -16.75 14.06 1.40
N GLY A 64 -17.38 15.01 0.73
CA GLY A 64 -17.09 16.42 0.92
C GLY A 64 -18.01 17.32 0.11
N THR A 65 -17.85 18.62 0.29
CA THR A 65 -18.69 19.65 -0.34
C THR A 65 -17.95 20.52 -1.36
N THR A 66 -16.64 20.32 -1.52
CA THR A 66 -15.81 21.13 -2.44
C THR A 66 -16.05 20.75 -3.90
N PHE A 67 -15.56 21.57 -4.83
CA PHE A 67 -15.62 21.27 -6.27
C PHE A 67 -14.94 19.94 -6.64
N GLU A 68 -13.92 19.51 -5.91
CA GLU A 68 -13.23 18.22 -6.13
C GLU A 68 -14.08 17.02 -5.69
N HIS A 69 -15.10 17.25 -4.87
CA HIS A 69 -16.05 16.23 -4.43
C HIS A 69 -17.33 16.25 -5.25
N CYS A 70 -17.86 17.45 -5.50
CA CYS A 70 -19.18 17.68 -6.09
C CYS A 70 -19.13 18.07 -7.58
N GLY A 71 -17.98 18.42 -8.13
CA GLY A 71 -17.86 18.79 -9.53
C GLY A 71 -18.30 17.64 -10.44
N TYR A 72 -19.00 17.93 -11.52
CA TYR A 72 -19.63 16.94 -12.41
C TYR A 72 -18.68 15.83 -12.91
N LYS A 73 -17.39 16.16 -13.12
CA LYS A 73 -16.35 15.22 -13.53
C LYS A 73 -15.72 14.45 -12.36
N TYR A 74 -15.86 14.96 -11.15
CA TYR A 74 -15.16 14.47 -9.96
C TYR A 74 -16.07 13.75 -8.99
N CYS A 75 -17.39 13.85 -9.14
CA CYS A 75 -18.35 13.17 -8.29
C CYS A 75 -18.78 11.80 -8.86
N LYS A 76 -19.02 10.81 -7.99
CA LYS A 76 -19.58 9.49 -8.35
C LYS A 76 -20.93 9.15 -7.69
N LEU A 77 -21.22 9.64 -6.49
CA LEU A 77 -22.51 9.46 -5.80
C LEU A 77 -22.93 10.77 -5.13
N GLN A 78 -24.24 10.99 -5.01
CA GLN A 78 -24.81 12.23 -4.44
C GLN A 78 -24.33 13.50 -5.17
N CYS A 79 -24.17 13.37 -6.49
CA CYS A 79 -23.68 14.46 -7.31
C CYS A 79 -24.76 15.50 -7.54
N PRO A 80 -24.42 16.79 -7.51
CA PRO A 80 -25.34 17.81 -7.98
C PRO A 80 -25.64 17.55 -9.46
N SER A 81 -26.90 17.69 -9.83
CA SER A 81 -27.29 17.66 -11.23
C SER A 81 -26.53 18.77 -11.96
N PRO A 82 -25.97 18.51 -13.16
CA PRO A 82 -25.42 19.61 -13.95
C PRO A 82 -26.53 20.66 -14.12
N PRO A 83 -26.20 21.97 -14.10
CA PRO A 83 -27.18 22.98 -14.47
C PRO A 83 -27.57 22.74 -15.93
N SER A 84 -28.67 22.01 -16.13
CA SER A 84 -29.27 21.87 -17.44
C SER A 84 -29.90 23.21 -17.78
N PRO A 85 -29.65 23.77 -18.99
CA PRO A 85 -30.48 24.86 -19.47
C PRO A 85 -31.94 24.42 -19.34
N PRO A 86 -32.87 25.31 -18.93
CA PRO A 86 -34.27 24.96 -18.87
C PRO A 86 -34.68 24.42 -20.24
N SER A 87 -34.91 23.11 -20.31
CA SER A 87 -35.50 22.50 -21.50
C SER A 87 -36.90 23.10 -21.62
N PRO A 88 -37.27 23.68 -22.78
CA PRO A 88 -38.61 24.21 -22.98
C PRO A 88 -39.68 23.11 -22.92
N PHE A 89 -39.28 21.83 -22.96
CA PHE A 89 -40.17 20.69 -22.86
C PHE A 89 -39.91 19.87 -21.59
N PRO A 90 -40.96 19.50 -20.82
CA PRO A 90 -40.82 18.58 -19.71
C PRO A 90 -40.32 17.22 -20.22
N PRO A 91 -39.46 16.52 -19.47
CA PRO A 91 -39.02 15.20 -19.86
C PRO A 91 -40.22 14.23 -19.93
N PRO A 92 -40.20 13.25 -20.85
CA PRO A 92 -41.26 12.24 -20.96
C PRO A 92 -41.55 11.55 -19.61
N PRO A 93 -42.81 11.12 -19.36
CA PRO A 93 -43.16 10.38 -18.15
C PRO A 93 -42.24 9.18 -17.90
N GLY A 94 -41.79 9.00 -16.66
CA GLY A 94 -40.91 7.90 -16.27
C GLY A 94 -39.41 8.16 -16.50
N ARG A 95 -39.03 9.34 -17.01
CA ARG A 95 -37.61 9.76 -17.07
C ARG A 95 -37.12 10.24 -15.71
N CYS A 96 -35.86 9.97 -15.42
CA CYS A 96 -35.20 10.30 -14.15
C CYS A 96 -33.71 10.56 -14.32
N GLY A 97 -33.05 10.92 -13.21
CA GLY A 97 -31.59 11.00 -13.16
C GLY A 97 -31.03 12.16 -13.98
N VAL A 98 -29.75 12.08 -14.35
CA VAL A 98 -29.07 13.18 -15.04
C VAL A 98 -29.71 13.52 -16.38
N GLN A 99 -30.32 12.54 -17.05
CA GLN A 99 -31.03 12.69 -18.31
C GLN A 99 -32.38 13.42 -18.18
N ALA A 100 -32.82 13.69 -16.95
CA ALA A 100 -34.07 14.38 -16.62
C ALA A 100 -33.83 15.47 -15.56
N GLY A 101 -32.66 16.10 -15.55
CA GLY A 101 -32.37 17.20 -14.61
C GLY A 101 -32.37 16.79 -13.14
N GLY A 102 -32.07 15.52 -12.84
CA GLY A 102 -32.04 14.99 -11.46
C GLY A 102 -33.40 14.58 -10.89
N ILE A 103 -34.45 14.59 -11.71
CA ILE A 103 -35.78 14.13 -11.28
C ILE A 103 -35.69 12.71 -10.71
N LYS A 104 -36.31 12.51 -9.55
CA LYS A 104 -36.44 11.21 -8.89
C LYS A 104 -37.63 10.44 -9.45
N CYS A 105 -37.51 9.12 -9.46
CA CYS A 105 -38.63 8.22 -9.71
C CYS A 105 -39.67 8.24 -8.59
N PRO A 106 -40.90 7.78 -8.87
CA PRO A 106 -41.90 7.48 -7.83
C PRO A 106 -41.37 6.49 -6.80
N ASP A 107 -41.91 6.54 -5.58
CA ASP A 107 -41.50 5.67 -4.48
C ASP A 107 -41.55 4.19 -4.87
N GLY A 108 -40.53 3.44 -4.45
CA GLY A 108 -40.38 2.03 -4.77
C GLY A 108 -39.78 1.74 -6.15
N SER A 109 -39.52 2.75 -6.97
CA SER A 109 -38.84 2.61 -8.28
C SER A 109 -37.40 3.11 -8.25
N CYS A 110 -36.53 2.42 -8.96
CA CYS A 110 -35.13 2.79 -9.15
C CYS A 110 -34.96 3.60 -10.44
N CYS A 111 -34.00 4.53 -10.44
CA CYS A 111 -33.58 5.20 -11.66
C CYS A 111 -32.40 4.44 -12.28
N GLY A 112 -32.63 3.80 -13.44
CA GLY A 112 -31.60 3.04 -14.16
C GLY A 112 -30.51 3.91 -14.78
N GLU A 113 -29.45 3.27 -15.28
CA GLU A 113 -28.29 3.93 -15.90
C GLU A 113 -28.68 4.92 -17.02
N GLU A 114 -29.69 4.55 -17.80
CA GLU A 114 -30.16 5.31 -18.97
C GLU A 114 -31.18 6.42 -18.62
N GLY A 115 -31.52 6.58 -17.33
CA GLY A 115 -32.42 7.64 -16.88
C GLY A 115 -33.90 7.31 -17.05
N TRP A 116 -34.26 6.04 -16.82
CA TRP A 116 -35.63 5.55 -16.80
C TRP A 116 -35.98 4.91 -15.46
N CYS A 117 -37.21 5.12 -15.02
CA CYS A 117 -37.74 4.53 -13.80
C CYS A 117 -38.22 3.11 -14.01
N GLY A 118 -37.89 2.22 -13.09
CA GLY A 118 -38.45 0.87 -13.05
C GLY A 118 -38.04 0.12 -11.79
N THR A 119 -38.60 -1.09 -11.61
CA THR A 119 -38.47 -1.88 -10.37
C THR A 119 -37.67 -3.17 -10.55
N THR A 120 -37.35 -3.55 -11.79
CA THR A 120 -36.60 -4.77 -12.09
C THR A 120 -35.11 -4.60 -11.79
N GLU A 121 -34.36 -5.71 -11.78
CA GLU A 121 -32.90 -5.68 -11.58
C GLU A 121 -32.20 -4.79 -12.62
N TYR A 122 -32.68 -4.73 -13.86
CA TYR A 122 -32.13 -3.86 -14.90
C TYR A 122 -32.06 -2.38 -14.45
N TYR A 123 -33.12 -1.88 -13.80
CA TYR A 123 -33.16 -0.49 -13.29
C TYR A 123 -32.51 -0.36 -11.91
N CYS A 124 -32.63 -1.39 -11.08
CA CYS A 124 -32.29 -1.35 -9.67
C CYS A 124 -30.89 -1.86 -9.32
N ASN A 125 -30.14 -2.40 -10.28
CA ASN A 125 -28.81 -2.95 -10.04
C ASN A 125 -27.91 -1.85 -9.45
N PRO A 126 -27.35 -2.04 -8.23
CA PRO A 126 -26.58 -1.01 -7.54
C PRO A 126 -25.31 -0.57 -8.29
N LYS A 127 -24.83 -1.34 -9.28
CA LYS A 127 -23.67 -0.98 -10.10
C LYS A 127 -24.00 0.02 -11.22
N ARG A 128 -25.27 0.11 -11.64
CA ARG A 128 -25.72 0.85 -12.84
C ARG A 128 -26.82 1.86 -12.54
N CYS A 129 -27.55 1.67 -11.45
CA CYS A 129 -28.60 2.56 -11.00
C CYS A 129 -28.03 3.92 -10.54
N GLN A 130 -28.72 5.00 -10.91
CA GLN A 130 -28.34 6.38 -10.57
C GLN A 130 -28.90 6.84 -9.22
N SER A 131 -30.15 6.47 -8.89
CA SER A 131 -30.80 6.87 -7.63
C SER A 131 -31.93 5.91 -7.24
N GLN A 132 -32.30 5.89 -5.96
CA GLN A 132 -33.31 4.96 -5.40
C GLN A 132 -32.97 3.48 -5.64
N CYS A 133 -31.68 3.18 -5.74
CA CYS A 133 -31.17 1.85 -6.01
C CYS A 133 -31.43 0.89 -4.85
N LYS A 134 -31.51 -0.41 -5.16
CA LYS A 134 -31.47 -1.43 -4.11
C LYS A 134 -30.15 -1.31 -3.35
N ASN A 135 -30.22 -1.43 -2.02
CA ASN A 135 -29.02 -1.62 -1.23
C ASN A 135 -28.31 -2.87 -1.75
N ARG A 136 -26.99 -2.77 -1.89
CA ARG A 136 -26.22 -3.92 -2.32
C ARG A 136 -26.23 -4.97 -1.23
N THR A 137 -26.90 -6.08 -1.46
CA THR A 137 -26.74 -7.30 -0.66
C THR A 137 -25.48 -8.01 -1.14
N ILE A 138 -24.49 -8.12 -0.26
CA ILE A 138 -23.28 -8.92 -0.53
C ILE A 138 -23.62 -10.36 -0.21
N ASP A 139 -23.71 -11.20 -1.23
CA ASP A 139 -23.92 -12.63 -1.03
C ASP A 139 -22.80 -13.25 -0.20
N ASP A 140 -23.06 -14.41 0.42
CA ASP A 140 -22.08 -15.09 1.27
C ASP A 140 -20.82 -15.56 0.55
N TYR A 141 -20.92 -15.70 -0.77
CA TYR A 141 -19.82 -16.12 -1.62
C TYR A 141 -19.02 -14.96 -2.23
N GLU A 142 -19.51 -13.71 -2.14
CA GLU A 142 -18.78 -12.54 -2.63
C GLU A 142 -17.75 -12.05 -1.60
N CYS A 143 -16.57 -11.64 -2.07
CA CYS A 143 -15.46 -11.18 -1.25
C CYS A 143 -14.57 -10.16 -1.95
N GLY A 144 -13.61 -9.60 -1.22
CA GLY A 144 -12.61 -8.69 -1.81
C GLY A 144 -13.24 -7.41 -2.32
N HIS A 145 -12.56 -6.66 -3.19
CA HIS A 145 -13.05 -5.35 -3.63
C HIS A 145 -14.42 -5.44 -4.32
N GLN A 146 -14.70 -6.55 -5.03
CA GLN A 146 -16.05 -6.80 -5.54
C GLN A 146 -16.98 -7.03 -4.37
N GLY A 147 -16.74 -7.98 -3.47
CA GLY A 147 -17.61 -8.25 -2.32
C GLY A 147 -17.40 -7.31 -1.13
N CYS A 148 -17.24 -6.00 -1.33
CA CYS A 148 -17.27 -5.06 -0.20
C CYS A 148 -16.12 -5.20 0.81
N TYR A 149 -14.97 -5.67 0.34
CA TYR A 149 -13.84 -6.09 1.17
C TYR A 149 -14.21 -7.17 2.20
N LYS A 150 -15.37 -7.84 2.05
CA LYS A 150 -15.78 -8.99 2.85
C LYS A 150 -14.71 -10.08 2.74
N LYS A 151 -14.40 -10.67 3.89
CA LYS A 151 -13.55 -11.86 3.97
C LYS A 151 -14.40 -13.09 3.67
N CYS A 152 -13.80 -14.04 2.99
CA CYS A 152 -14.34 -15.38 2.87
C CYS A 152 -14.40 -16.11 4.22
N PRO A 153 -15.25 -17.13 4.34
CA PRO A 153 -15.21 -18.08 5.44
C PRO A 153 -13.80 -18.66 5.65
N SER A 154 -13.50 -19.05 6.89
CA SER A 154 -12.22 -19.65 7.26
C SER A 154 -11.83 -20.81 6.33
N GLY A 155 -10.58 -20.82 5.88
CA GLY A 155 -10.06 -21.84 4.97
C GLY A 155 -10.35 -21.60 3.49
N SER A 156 -11.09 -20.55 3.11
CA SER A 156 -11.31 -20.15 1.73
C SER A 156 -10.52 -18.90 1.35
N CYS A 157 -10.12 -18.81 0.08
CA CYS A 157 -9.43 -17.67 -0.50
C CYS A 157 -10.42 -16.80 -1.27
N CYS A 158 -10.15 -15.50 -1.31
CA CYS A 158 -10.87 -14.60 -2.20
C CYS A 158 -10.18 -14.55 -3.57
N SER A 159 -10.85 -15.06 -4.60
CA SER A 159 -10.34 -15.00 -5.97
C SER A 159 -10.28 -13.56 -6.50
N MET A 160 -9.54 -13.34 -7.58
CA MET A 160 -9.44 -12.05 -8.29
C MET A 160 -10.78 -11.54 -8.80
N TRP A 161 -11.76 -12.43 -8.97
CA TRP A 161 -13.13 -12.11 -9.39
C TRP A 161 -14.08 -11.80 -8.23
N GLY A 162 -13.59 -11.89 -6.99
CA GLY A 162 -14.35 -11.53 -5.81
C GLY A 162 -15.30 -12.62 -5.36
N TYR A 163 -14.93 -13.87 -5.60
CA TYR A 163 -15.65 -15.04 -5.09
C TYR A 163 -14.77 -15.87 -4.17
N CYS A 164 -15.39 -16.44 -3.14
CA CYS A 164 -14.76 -17.33 -2.20
C CYS A 164 -14.63 -18.75 -2.72
N GLY A 165 -13.47 -19.36 -2.51
CA GLY A 165 -13.26 -20.77 -2.83
C GLY A 165 -11.87 -21.27 -2.45
N THR A 166 -11.65 -22.56 -2.61
CA THR A 166 -10.43 -23.25 -2.17
C THR A 166 -9.55 -23.77 -3.31
N THR A 167 -10.01 -23.65 -4.56
CA THR A 167 -9.27 -24.17 -5.72
C THR A 167 -8.07 -23.30 -6.07
N LYS A 168 -7.14 -23.83 -6.89
CA LYS A 168 -6.01 -23.04 -7.44
C LYS A 168 -6.47 -21.76 -8.17
N GLY A 169 -7.66 -21.76 -8.77
CA GLY A 169 -8.23 -20.57 -9.41
C GLY A 169 -8.58 -19.44 -8.43
N HIS A 170 -8.81 -19.78 -7.15
CA HIS A 170 -9.13 -18.84 -6.08
C HIS A 170 -7.89 -18.46 -5.26
N CYS A 171 -7.10 -19.47 -4.89
CA CYS A 171 -5.98 -19.34 -3.96
C CYS A 171 -4.62 -19.13 -4.65
N GLY A 172 -4.50 -19.48 -5.93
CA GLY A 172 -3.24 -19.41 -6.66
C GLY A 172 -2.85 -17.97 -7.01
N LYS A 173 -1.55 -17.66 -6.90
CA LYS A 173 -1.01 -16.40 -7.45
C LYS A 173 -1.08 -16.40 -8.98
N PRO A 174 -1.30 -15.24 -9.63
CA PRO A 174 -1.56 -13.90 -9.05
C PRO A 174 -3.05 -13.64 -8.74
N ARG A 175 -3.89 -14.68 -8.78
CA ARG A 175 -5.36 -14.57 -8.88
C ARG A 175 -6.06 -14.57 -7.52
N CYS A 176 -5.35 -14.34 -6.42
CA CYS A 176 -5.92 -14.30 -5.08
C CYS A 176 -5.78 -12.88 -4.52
N GLN A 177 -6.88 -12.33 -3.99
CA GLN A 177 -6.92 -10.99 -3.38
C GLN A 177 -6.62 -11.01 -1.89
N SER A 178 -7.24 -11.95 -1.16
CA SER A 178 -7.16 -12.02 0.31
C SER A 178 -7.34 -13.46 0.79
N GLN A 179 -6.84 -13.74 2.00
CA GLN A 179 -6.77 -15.10 2.58
C GLN A 179 -6.03 -16.10 1.67
N CYS A 180 -5.03 -15.58 0.97
CA CYS A 180 -4.18 -16.38 0.10
C CYS A 180 -3.22 -17.23 0.93
N PRO A 181 -2.82 -18.41 0.42
CA PRO A 181 -1.76 -19.18 1.04
C PRO A 181 -0.51 -18.32 1.23
N PRO A 182 0.20 -18.47 2.35
CA PRO A 182 1.47 -17.79 2.54
C PRO A 182 2.44 -18.19 1.41
N PRO A 183 3.42 -17.32 1.07
CA PRO A 183 4.49 -17.75 0.19
C PRO A 183 5.16 -19.00 0.77
N PRO A 184 5.66 -19.91 -0.08
CA PRO A 184 6.49 -21.00 0.41
C PRO A 184 7.64 -20.43 1.25
N PRO A 185 8.04 -21.11 2.33
CA PRO A 185 9.16 -20.66 3.14
C PRO A 185 10.38 -20.46 2.22
N PRO A 186 11.23 -19.46 2.52
CA PRO A 186 12.46 -19.29 1.76
C PRO A 186 13.27 -20.60 1.85
N PRO A 187 14.02 -20.94 0.79
CA PRO A 187 14.93 -22.08 0.87
C PRO A 187 15.88 -21.88 2.06
N PRO A 188 16.30 -22.98 2.73
CA PRO A 188 17.26 -22.87 3.81
C PRO A 188 18.54 -22.18 3.32
N PRO A 189 19.22 -21.40 4.17
CA PRO A 189 20.49 -20.79 3.79
C PRO A 189 21.47 -21.91 3.36
N PRO A 190 22.38 -21.63 2.41
CA PRO A 190 23.42 -22.59 2.07
C PRO A 190 24.16 -23.03 3.34
N PRO A 191 24.57 -24.30 3.44
CA PRO A 191 25.23 -24.84 4.65
C PRO A 191 26.54 -24.14 5.00
N TYR A 192 27.10 -23.35 4.07
CA TYR A 192 28.36 -22.63 4.24
C TYR A 192 28.23 -21.20 3.72
N ALA A 193 28.95 -20.27 4.35
CA ALA A 193 29.05 -18.89 3.88
C ALA A 193 29.51 -18.81 2.41
N ILE A 194 29.06 -17.78 1.70
CA ILE A 194 29.44 -17.53 0.30
C ILE A 194 30.97 -17.39 0.23
N GLY A 195 31.61 -18.11 -0.71
CA GLY A 195 33.07 -18.10 -0.86
C GLY A 195 33.81 -19.11 0.02
N ARG A 196 33.11 -19.94 0.81
CA ARG A 196 33.72 -21.06 1.54
C ARG A 196 33.99 -22.25 0.60
N CYS A 197 35.13 -22.89 0.81
CA CYS A 197 35.63 -24.02 0.01
C CYS A 197 36.43 -25.00 0.88
N GLY A 198 36.87 -26.10 0.27
CA GLY A 198 37.79 -27.05 0.91
C GLY A 198 37.14 -27.84 2.03
N MET A 199 37.93 -28.40 2.95
CA MET A 199 37.43 -29.25 4.03
C MET A 199 36.42 -28.53 4.94
N GLN A 200 36.57 -27.21 5.11
CA GLN A 200 35.68 -26.37 5.92
C GLN A 200 34.32 -26.11 5.24
N ALA A 201 34.14 -26.59 4.00
CA ALA A 201 32.92 -26.50 3.21
C ALA A 201 32.55 -27.84 2.55
N GLY A 202 32.91 -28.97 3.17
CA GLY A 202 32.58 -30.31 2.65
C GLY A 202 33.23 -30.65 1.31
N GLY A 203 34.43 -30.14 1.06
CA GLY A 203 35.16 -30.35 -0.20
C GLY A 203 34.70 -29.48 -1.37
N ARG A 204 33.85 -28.47 -1.12
CA ARG A 204 33.35 -27.55 -2.15
C ARG A 204 34.50 -26.83 -2.84
N LYS A 205 34.47 -26.78 -4.18
CA LYS A 205 35.44 -26.02 -4.99
C LYS A 205 35.02 -24.56 -5.10
N CYS A 206 36.01 -23.69 -5.30
CA CYS A 206 35.76 -22.29 -5.64
C CYS A 206 35.27 -22.14 -7.08
N PRO A 207 34.60 -21.02 -7.43
CA PRO A 207 34.35 -20.67 -8.81
C PRO A 207 35.65 -20.63 -9.64
N THR A 208 35.53 -20.81 -10.95
CA THR A 208 36.68 -20.86 -11.88
C THR A 208 37.61 -19.64 -11.70
N GLY A 209 38.92 -19.90 -11.68
CA GLY A 209 39.94 -18.87 -11.53
C GLY A 209 40.31 -18.52 -10.08
N LEU A 210 39.57 -19.02 -9.08
CA LEU A 210 39.87 -18.82 -7.66
C LEU A 210 40.52 -20.05 -7.03
N CYS A 211 41.52 -19.83 -6.19
CA CYS A 211 42.14 -20.85 -5.35
C CYS A 211 41.39 -20.98 -4.04
N CYS A 212 41.35 -22.19 -3.49
CA CYS A 212 40.87 -22.43 -2.15
C CYS A 212 42.03 -22.39 -1.17
N SER A 213 42.08 -21.38 -0.29
CA SER A 213 43.09 -21.28 0.77
C SER A 213 42.98 -22.41 1.80
N SER A 214 44.03 -22.65 2.59
CA SER A 214 44.07 -23.59 3.72
C SER A 214 42.99 -23.28 4.77
N SER A 215 42.62 -22.00 4.91
CA SER A 215 41.55 -21.53 5.79
C SER A 215 40.14 -21.75 5.24
N GLY A 216 40.01 -22.31 4.04
CA GLY A 216 38.72 -22.69 3.46
C GLY A 216 37.97 -21.55 2.78
N TRP A 217 38.70 -20.56 2.26
CA TRP A 217 38.14 -19.42 1.53
C TRP A 217 38.67 -19.32 0.11
N CYS A 218 37.81 -18.87 -0.80
CA CYS A 218 38.13 -18.61 -2.20
C CYS A 218 38.79 -17.25 -2.40
N GLY A 219 39.86 -17.20 -3.19
CA GLY A 219 40.56 -15.96 -3.53
C GLY A 219 41.66 -16.18 -4.57
N THR A 220 42.29 -15.11 -5.03
CA THR A 220 43.29 -15.14 -6.11
C THR A 220 44.70 -14.75 -5.67
N THR A 221 44.88 -14.25 -4.44
CA THR A 221 46.20 -13.77 -3.99
C THR A 221 47.12 -14.92 -3.57
N LYS A 222 48.41 -14.64 -3.38
CA LYS A 222 49.39 -15.63 -2.89
C LYS A 222 48.96 -16.37 -1.62
N TYR A 223 48.22 -15.70 -0.73
CA TYR A 223 47.70 -16.30 0.50
C TYR A 223 46.63 -17.38 0.25
N TYR A 224 46.02 -17.37 -0.92
CA TYR A 224 45.02 -18.36 -1.35
C TYR A 224 45.59 -19.42 -2.28
N CYS A 225 46.56 -19.04 -3.12
CA CYS A 225 47.04 -19.86 -4.23
C CYS A 225 48.42 -20.48 -4.03
N ALA A 226 49.23 -20.01 -3.08
CA ALA A 226 50.55 -20.58 -2.86
C ALA A 226 50.43 -22.06 -2.49
N LYS A 227 51.28 -22.91 -3.09
CA LYS A 227 51.25 -24.38 -2.94
C LYS A 227 51.21 -24.87 -1.49
N GLN A 228 51.82 -24.12 -0.56
CA GLN A 228 51.87 -24.41 0.88
C GLN A 228 50.52 -24.15 1.60
N TRP A 229 49.70 -23.25 1.07
CA TRP A 229 48.54 -22.67 1.76
C TRP A 229 47.24 -22.83 0.96
N CYS A 230 47.22 -23.75 0.00
CA CYS A 230 46.10 -23.94 -0.90
C CYS A 230 45.62 -25.39 -0.88
N GLN A 231 44.30 -25.57 -0.73
CA GLN A 231 43.62 -26.88 -0.70
C GLN A 231 43.23 -27.38 -2.09
N SER A 232 42.80 -26.49 -3.00
CA SER A 232 42.38 -26.87 -4.35
C SER A 232 42.42 -25.69 -5.31
N GLN A 233 42.54 -25.98 -6.62
CA GLN A 233 42.66 -24.98 -7.69
C GLN A 233 43.90 -24.07 -7.58
N CYS A 234 44.99 -24.61 -7.02
CA CYS A 234 46.22 -23.87 -6.69
C CYS A 234 47.07 -23.48 -7.90
N ASN A 235 46.76 -24.03 -9.07
CA ASN A 235 47.53 -23.83 -10.31
C ASN A 235 46.88 -22.83 -11.26
N THR A 236 45.87 -22.07 -10.82
CA THR A 236 45.21 -21.06 -11.68
C THR A 236 46.01 -19.77 -11.84
N ILE A 237 47.15 -19.61 -11.16
CA ILE A 237 48.13 -18.56 -11.47
C ILE A 237 49.01 -19.05 -12.63
N THR A 238 48.45 -19.20 -13.82
CA THR A 238 49.25 -19.17 -15.04
C THR A 238 49.61 -17.72 -15.32
N SER A 239 50.76 -17.30 -14.79
CA SER A 239 51.75 -16.42 -15.41
C SER A 239 51.32 -15.35 -16.43
N SER A 240 50.23 -14.63 -16.21
CA SER A 240 49.92 -13.41 -16.97
C SER A 240 49.60 -12.26 -16.03
N THR A 241 50.63 -11.43 -15.83
CA THR A 241 50.57 -10.00 -15.48
C THR A 241 50.39 -9.65 -13.99
N MET A 242 51.49 -9.78 -13.23
CA MET A 242 51.85 -8.82 -12.17
C MET A 242 53.38 -8.68 -12.14
N SER A 243 53.95 -8.10 -13.20
CA SER A 243 55.26 -7.46 -13.11
C SER A 243 55.07 -6.08 -12.45
N GLY A 244 54.82 -6.09 -11.14
CA GLY A 244 54.89 -4.90 -10.30
C GLY A 244 56.29 -4.82 -9.72
N THR A 245 57.16 -4.07 -10.38
CA THR A 245 58.44 -3.63 -9.82
C THR A 245 58.16 -2.74 -8.61
N GLU A 246 58.50 -3.19 -7.41
CA GLU A 246 58.76 -2.29 -6.28
C GLU A 246 60.25 -2.27 -5.98
N THR A 247 60.87 -1.21 -6.50
CA THR A 247 62.18 -0.69 -6.16
C THR A 247 62.12 -0.13 -4.74
N PHE A 248 62.79 -0.76 -3.78
CA PHE A 248 63.08 -0.12 -2.49
C PHE A 248 64.46 0.53 -2.58
N LEU A 249 64.46 1.83 -2.90
CA LEU A 249 65.50 2.79 -2.56
C LEU A 249 65.39 3.08 -1.06
N LEU A 250 66.44 2.80 -0.30
CA LEU A 250 66.71 3.45 0.98
C LEU A 250 68.20 3.80 1.03
N ASP A 251 68.53 4.93 0.41
CA ASP A 251 69.68 5.74 0.80
C ASP A 251 69.29 6.56 2.04
N GLY A 252 70.14 6.52 3.08
CA GLY A 252 70.56 7.76 3.74
C GLY A 252 70.25 7.97 5.23
N ILE A 253 71.34 7.88 6.03
CA ILE A 253 71.74 8.76 7.17
C ILE A 253 70.97 8.52 8.48
N VAL A 254 71.58 8.08 9.59
CA VAL A 254 72.70 8.65 10.40
C VAL A 254 73.63 7.55 10.90
#